data_AF-H3NSU2-F1
#
_entry.id   AF-H3NSU2-F1
#
_cell.length_a   1.000
_cell.length_b   1.000
_cell.length_c   1.000
_cell.angle_alpha   90.00
_cell.angle_beta   90.00
_cell.angle_gamma   90.00
#
_symmetry.space_group_name_H-M   'P 1'
#
loop_
_entity.id
_entity.type
_entity.pdbx_description
1 polymer ?
#
loop_
_entity_poly.entity_id
_entity_poly.type
_entity_poly.pdbx_seq_one_letter_code
_entity_poly.pdbx_strand_id
1 'polypeptide(L)'
;MSLSRVATRSRIGLTAVPVHVELHLSPGLPAIAMVGMPESIMREAKERVRSAVISSGFRWPDSRLTINIAPASTPKSGASFDLAIAVAVLIASEQLPETLANDAEFYGELSLGGDILPTSGLLAAAWCNRETSTRLFVPSAEAAQMSALAQHVVAVAHLNELRLPKNLARVRPATGALEPTISARPNTPLPSGQPELWRAATLCAAGGHHLLMSGEPGAGKTMAAGLIGQLLPALSEKDQLEASLIYDVVGQAFDGQRPHRSPHHSISAAGLVGGTRYATPGEISLAHTGVLFLDELPEFSLATIESLRQPMESGEVRISRAEITQTYPAQFQLIAAMNPCPCGYRDSSHRACRCSNAALTRYDSKLSGPLLDRIDIFIKVSRSKIADVMNPADQQHDRLNTLKSKIAEAYHRQIKRQGCQNARVSTGDLICHCSMRRDTKNWLAQTGEKLKLSGRSLHRCLRVGRTIADLEGRDEVNEGDLSEALAYRKDIDLAT
;
A
#
# COMPACT_ATOMS: atom_id res chain seq x y z
N MET A 1 21.56 -3.76 -41.48
CA MET A 1 20.09 -3.85 -41.75
C MET A 1 19.44 -2.51 -41.38
N SER A 2 18.47 -2.01 -42.14
CA SER A 2 17.85 -0.70 -41.89
C SER A 2 16.70 -0.71 -40.88
N LEU A 3 16.33 -1.87 -40.33
CA LEU A 3 15.25 -2.00 -39.34
C LEU A 3 15.78 -2.75 -38.11
N SER A 4 15.49 -2.25 -36.91
CA SER A 4 15.73 -2.96 -35.66
C SER A 4 14.45 -2.96 -34.81
N ARG A 5 14.24 -4.03 -34.04
CA ARG A 5 13.14 -4.13 -33.08
C ARG A 5 13.68 -4.53 -31.72
N VAL A 6 13.35 -3.74 -30.69
CA VAL A 6 13.77 -3.96 -29.30
C VAL A 6 12.54 -4.07 -28.43
N ALA A 7 12.49 -5.08 -27.56
CA ALA A 7 11.36 -5.28 -26.64
C ALA A 7 11.55 -4.49 -25.34
N THR A 8 10.42 -4.06 -24.77
CA THR A 8 10.30 -3.37 -23.48
C THR A 8 8.86 -3.51 -23.00
N ARG A 9 8.48 -2.87 -21.89
CA ARG A 9 7.10 -2.90 -21.39
C ARG A 9 6.64 -1.52 -20.94
N SER A 10 5.37 -1.24 -21.16
CA SER A 10 4.71 -0.08 -20.58
C SER A 10 3.98 -0.45 -19.31
N ARG A 11 4.16 0.33 -18.25
CA ARG A 11 3.46 0.15 -16.98
C ARG A 11 1.99 0.55 -17.12
N ILE A 12 1.10 -0.33 -16.67
CA ILE A 12 -0.34 -0.10 -16.58
C ILE A 12 -0.79 -0.54 -15.18
N GLY A 13 -0.98 0.43 -14.29
CA GLY A 13 -1.23 0.16 -12.87
C GLY A 13 -0.11 -0.66 -12.24
N LEU A 14 -0.46 -1.81 -11.67
CA LEU A 14 0.45 -2.80 -11.06
C LEU A 14 0.94 -3.86 -12.04
N THR A 15 0.60 -3.74 -13.33
CA THR A 15 1.00 -4.67 -14.39
C THR A 15 1.87 -3.97 -15.43
N ALA A 16 2.52 -4.75 -16.29
CA ALA A 16 3.30 -4.24 -17.39
C ALA A 16 2.93 -4.97 -18.70
N VAL A 17 2.65 -4.21 -19.75
CA VAL A 17 2.20 -4.72 -21.06
C VAL A 17 3.35 -4.65 -22.07
N PRO A 18 3.56 -5.68 -22.90
CA PRO A 18 4.62 -5.69 -23.92
C PRO A 18 4.49 -4.53 -24.91
N VAL A 19 5.63 -3.88 -25.14
CA VAL A 19 5.83 -2.79 -26.09
C VAL A 19 7.11 -3.06 -26.88
N HIS A 20 7.15 -2.63 -28.13
CA HIS A 20 8.34 -2.72 -28.95
C HIS A 20 8.75 -1.33 -29.43
N VAL A 21 10.04 -1.06 -29.38
CA VAL A 21 10.66 0.06 -30.07
C VAL A 21 11.16 -0.46 -31.41
N GLU A 22 10.55 0.04 -32.47
CA GLU A 22 10.94 -0.23 -33.84
C GLU A 22 11.68 0.99 -34.37
N LEU A 23 12.87 0.78 -34.93
CA LEU A 23 13.64 1.84 -35.57
C LEU A 23 13.86 1.50 -37.02
N HIS A 24 13.54 2.45 -37.91
CA HIS A 24 13.92 2.40 -39.31
C HIS A 24 14.90 3.51 -39.66
N LEU A 25 16.03 3.15 -40.27
CA LEU A 25 17.00 4.06 -40.86
C LEU A 25 16.74 4.20 -42.35
N SER A 26 16.49 5.42 -42.82
CA SER A 26 16.35 5.71 -44.24
C SER A 26 17.42 6.68 -44.74
N PRO A 27 17.84 6.58 -46.02
CA PRO A 27 18.76 7.53 -46.62
C PRO A 27 18.16 8.95 -46.63
N GLY A 28 18.99 9.97 -46.40
CA GLY A 28 18.58 11.36 -46.45
C GLY A 28 19.28 12.23 -45.41
N LEU A 29 18.90 13.52 -45.34
CA LEU A 29 19.42 14.45 -44.33
C LEU A 29 19.08 13.95 -42.90
N PRO A 30 19.99 14.16 -41.93
CA PRO A 30 19.76 13.76 -40.54
C PRO A 30 18.47 14.38 -39.97
N ALA A 31 17.52 13.52 -39.61
CA ALA A 31 16.25 13.92 -39.02
C ALA A 31 15.69 12.81 -38.14
N ILE A 32 15.01 13.16 -37.04
CA ILE A 32 14.44 12.19 -36.10
C ILE A 32 12.92 12.35 -36.05
N ALA A 33 12.20 11.38 -36.62
CA ALA A 33 10.76 11.21 -36.45
C ALA A 33 10.51 10.20 -35.32
N MET A 34 9.59 10.50 -34.42
CA MET A 34 9.19 9.61 -33.32
C MET A 34 7.67 9.61 -33.22
N VAL A 35 7.07 8.42 -33.07
CA VAL A 35 5.62 8.21 -32.95
C VAL A 35 5.31 7.15 -31.88
N GLY A 36 4.11 7.20 -31.32
CA GLY A 36 3.63 6.20 -30.36
C GLY A 36 3.67 6.61 -28.88
N MET A 37 4.04 7.86 -28.57
CA MET A 37 4.04 8.48 -27.23
C MET A 37 3.48 9.92 -27.26
N PRO A 38 3.16 10.54 -26.10
CA PRO A 38 2.81 11.95 -26.01
C PRO A 38 3.94 12.89 -26.50
N GLU A 39 3.59 13.99 -27.17
CA GLU A 39 4.54 14.89 -27.86
C GLU A 39 5.63 15.48 -26.95
N SER A 40 5.27 15.91 -25.74
CA SER A 40 6.23 16.46 -24.78
C SER A 40 7.30 15.43 -24.38
N ILE A 41 6.88 14.19 -24.09
CA ILE A 41 7.76 13.09 -23.71
C ILE A 41 8.67 12.73 -24.88
N MET A 42 8.13 12.67 -26.11
CA MET A 42 8.93 12.40 -27.31
C MET A 42 10.02 13.45 -27.54
N ARG A 43 9.72 14.74 -27.34
CA ARG A 43 10.70 15.81 -27.54
C ARG A 43 11.87 15.69 -26.57
N GLU A 44 11.59 15.44 -25.30
CA GLU A 44 12.62 15.26 -24.27
C GLU A 44 13.46 14.00 -24.50
N ALA A 45 12.81 12.87 -24.82
CA ALA A 45 13.49 11.61 -25.08
C ALA A 45 14.47 11.71 -26.27
N LYS A 46 14.10 12.44 -27.34
CA LYS A 46 15.00 12.66 -28.50
C LYS A 46 16.32 13.32 -28.10
N GLU A 47 16.25 14.42 -27.36
CA GLU A 47 17.44 15.16 -26.92
C GLU A 47 18.27 14.33 -25.92
N ARG A 48 17.59 13.65 -24.99
CA ARG A 48 18.21 12.86 -23.93
C ARG A 48 18.95 11.65 -24.48
N VAL A 49 18.27 10.84 -25.30
CA VAL A 49 18.86 9.66 -25.95
C VAL A 49 20.00 10.06 -26.87
N ARG A 50 19.84 11.10 -27.69
CA ARG A 50 20.92 11.57 -28.58
C ARG A 50 22.17 11.96 -27.81
N SER A 51 22.01 12.76 -26.76
CA SER A 51 23.12 13.20 -25.91
C SER A 51 23.78 12.00 -25.22
N ALA A 52 22.99 11.10 -24.62
CA ALA A 52 23.47 9.90 -23.96
C ALA A 52 24.31 8.99 -24.89
N VAL A 53 23.83 8.76 -26.12
CA VAL A 53 24.56 7.95 -27.12
C VAL A 53 25.93 8.57 -27.44
N ILE A 54 25.97 9.88 -27.70
CA ILE A 54 27.21 10.60 -28.05
C ILE A 54 28.18 10.62 -26.86
N SER A 55 27.69 11.00 -25.67
CA SER A 55 28.48 11.06 -24.43
C SER A 55 29.04 9.69 -24.04
N SER A 56 28.32 8.62 -24.35
CA SER A 56 28.77 7.23 -24.14
C SER A 56 29.81 6.75 -25.17
N GLY A 57 30.25 7.63 -26.07
CA GLY A 57 31.28 7.37 -27.07
C GLY A 57 30.79 6.59 -28.30
N PHE A 58 29.47 6.39 -28.45
CA PHE A 58 28.89 5.84 -29.68
C PHE A 58 28.68 6.95 -30.71
N ARG A 59 28.47 6.56 -31.96
CA ARG A 59 28.18 7.49 -33.06
C ARG A 59 26.67 7.64 -33.20
N TRP A 60 26.19 8.88 -33.29
CA TRP A 60 24.82 9.10 -33.74
C TRP A 60 24.78 8.95 -35.27
N PRO A 61 23.86 8.17 -35.86
CA PRO A 61 23.84 7.94 -37.30
C PRO A 61 23.44 9.20 -38.09
N ASP A 62 24.19 9.49 -39.15
CA ASP A 62 23.97 10.60 -40.09
C ASP A 62 22.91 10.25 -41.16
N SER A 63 21.75 9.78 -40.72
CA SER A 63 20.65 9.35 -41.59
C SER A 63 19.31 9.84 -41.04
N ARG A 64 18.22 9.57 -41.75
CA ARG A 64 16.88 9.83 -41.22
C ARG A 64 16.44 8.65 -40.35
N LEU A 65 16.11 8.93 -39.08
CA LEU A 65 15.62 7.96 -38.10
C LEU A 65 14.10 8.07 -37.98
N THR A 66 13.41 6.94 -38.07
CA THR A 66 11.99 6.83 -37.70
C THR A 66 11.86 5.86 -36.55
N ILE A 67 11.47 6.36 -35.37
CA ILE A 67 11.26 5.58 -34.14
C ILE A 67 9.75 5.40 -33.95
N ASN A 68 9.28 4.15 -33.91
CA ASN A 68 7.90 3.80 -33.62
C ASN A 68 7.84 2.99 -32.33
N ILE A 69 6.99 3.39 -31.39
CA ILE A 69 6.78 2.67 -30.13
C ILE A 69 5.41 2.01 -30.16
N ALA A 70 5.40 0.71 -30.46
CA ALA A 70 4.21 -0.07 -30.75
C ALA A 70 3.82 -0.99 -29.58
N PRO A 71 2.51 -1.28 -29.38
CA PRO A 71 1.38 -0.80 -30.16
C PRO A 71 0.88 0.59 -29.71
N ALA A 72 0.30 1.36 -30.63
CA ALA A 72 -0.20 2.72 -30.35
C ALA A 72 -1.34 2.76 -29.32
N SER A 73 -2.13 1.68 -29.23
CA SER A 73 -3.26 1.54 -28.29
C SER A 73 -2.85 1.43 -26.82
N THR A 74 -1.59 1.08 -26.54
CA THR A 74 -1.09 0.96 -25.17
C THR A 74 -0.69 2.35 -24.66
N PRO A 75 -1.22 2.78 -23.49
CA PRO A 75 -0.79 4.03 -22.87
C PRO A 75 0.69 3.94 -22.50
N LYS A 76 1.46 4.96 -22.88
CA LYS A 76 2.92 5.05 -22.65
C LYS A 76 3.23 6.36 -21.97
N SER A 77 3.95 6.27 -20.86
CA SER A 77 4.28 7.43 -20.03
C SER A 77 5.64 7.24 -19.37
N GLY A 78 6.35 8.34 -19.14
CA GLY A 78 7.65 8.34 -18.46
C GLY A 78 8.83 8.15 -19.42
N ALA A 79 10.03 8.08 -18.83
CA ALA A 79 11.31 7.98 -19.51
C ALA A 79 11.89 6.55 -19.55
N SER A 80 11.11 5.55 -19.12
CA SER A 80 11.57 4.15 -19.01
C SER A 80 11.97 3.50 -20.35
N PHE A 81 11.61 4.13 -21.48
CA PHE A 81 11.89 3.64 -22.83
C PHE A 81 13.22 4.14 -23.40
N ASP A 82 13.91 5.08 -22.74
CA ASP A 82 15.12 5.71 -23.28
C ASP A 82 16.20 4.68 -23.62
N LEU A 83 16.45 3.73 -22.71
CA LEU A 83 17.42 2.66 -22.94
C LEU A 83 17.04 1.80 -24.16
N ALA A 84 15.76 1.42 -24.28
CA ALA A 84 15.28 0.63 -25.41
C ALA A 84 15.41 1.39 -26.74
N ILE A 85 15.15 2.70 -26.75
CA ILE A 85 15.34 3.56 -27.92
C ILE A 85 16.82 3.65 -28.29
N ALA A 86 17.71 3.89 -27.32
CA ALA A 86 19.15 3.94 -27.56
C ALA A 86 19.67 2.62 -28.14
N VAL A 87 19.27 1.48 -27.57
CA VAL A 87 19.66 0.15 -28.06
C VAL A 87 19.15 -0.10 -29.48
N ALA A 88 17.91 0.30 -29.81
CA ALA A 88 17.39 0.20 -31.17
C ALA A 88 18.25 1.02 -32.16
N VAL A 89 18.58 2.28 -31.82
CA VAL A 89 19.48 3.13 -32.62
C VAL A 89 20.84 2.46 -32.85
N LEU A 90 21.42 1.89 -31.80
CA LEU A 90 22.74 1.27 -31.87
C LEU A 90 22.74 -0.05 -32.67
N ILE A 91 21.67 -0.85 -32.60
CA ILE A 91 21.55 -2.08 -33.39
C ILE A 91 21.33 -1.74 -34.87
N ALA A 92 20.41 -0.82 -35.19
CA ALA A 92 20.13 -0.45 -36.57
C ALA A 92 21.33 0.22 -37.26
N SER A 93 22.16 0.95 -36.50
CA SER A 93 23.42 1.53 -36.98
C SER A 93 24.61 0.56 -36.92
N GLU A 94 24.36 -0.72 -36.65
CA GLU A 94 25.35 -1.80 -36.63
C GLU A 94 26.49 -1.61 -35.61
N GLN A 95 26.27 -0.77 -34.59
CA GLN A 95 27.21 -0.54 -33.48
C GLN A 95 27.06 -1.55 -32.35
N LEU A 96 25.90 -2.20 -32.26
CA LEU A 96 25.64 -3.33 -31.37
C LEU A 96 25.12 -4.54 -32.17
N PRO A 97 25.42 -5.77 -31.73
CA PRO A 97 24.95 -6.96 -32.43
C PRO A 97 23.44 -7.15 -32.25
N GLU A 98 22.74 -7.52 -33.32
CA GLU A 98 21.28 -7.76 -33.31
C GLU A 98 20.88 -8.84 -32.29
N THR A 99 21.72 -9.86 -32.10
CA THR A 99 21.53 -10.92 -31.09
C THR A 99 21.36 -10.41 -29.66
N LEU A 100 21.75 -9.16 -29.36
CA LEU A 100 21.53 -8.54 -28.06
C LEU A 100 20.03 -8.38 -27.76
N ALA A 101 19.21 -8.09 -28.77
CA ALA A 101 17.76 -7.90 -28.64
C ALA A 101 16.96 -9.22 -28.60
N ASN A 102 17.57 -10.35 -28.96
CA ASN A 102 16.90 -11.65 -28.91
C ASN A 102 16.60 -12.06 -27.47
N ASP A 103 15.34 -12.38 -27.18
CA ASP A 103 14.87 -12.77 -25.85
C ASP A 103 15.35 -11.80 -24.75
N ALA A 104 15.30 -10.49 -25.05
CA ALA A 104 15.77 -9.44 -24.15
C ALA A 104 14.82 -8.25 -24.12
N GLU A 105 14.66 -7.67 -22.94
CA GLU A 105 13.93 -6.43 -22.71
C GLU A 105 14.83 -5.40 -22.01
N PHE A 106 14.66 -4.13 -22.38
CA PHE A 106 15.50 -3.02 -21.91
C PHE A 106 14.68 -1.97 -21.18
N TYR A 107 15.20 -1.53 -20.04
CA TYR A 107 14.51 -0.65 -19.11
C TYR A 107 15.46 0.39 -18.53
N GLY A 108 15.00 1.64 -18.46
CA GLY A 108 15.68 2.71 -17.74
C GLY A 108 15.63 4.05 -18.45
N GLU A 109 15.69 5.11 -17.66
CA GLU A 109 15.91 6.47 -18.13
C GLU A 109 17.40 6.69 -18.39
N LEU A 110 17.75 7.48 -19.41
CA LEU A 110 19.16 7.79 -19.68
C LEU A 110 19.51 9.18 -19.17
N SER A 111 20.58 9.34 -18.40
CA SER A 111 21.16 10.66 -18.16
C SER A 111 21.77 11.21 -19.45
N LEU A 112 21.98 12.53 -19.55
CA LEU A 112 22.70 13.13 -20.69
C LEU A 112 24.15 12.60 -20.82
N GLY A 113 24.71 12.08 -19.72
CA GLY A 113 26.03 11.46 -19.67
C GLY A 113 26.06 10.02 -20.18
N GLY A 114 24.92 9.33 -20.19
CA GLY A 114 24.82 7.90 -20.54
C GLY A 114 24.60 6.95 -19.37
N ASP A 115 24.50 7.48 -18.14
CA ASP A 115 24.11 6.69 -16.97
C ASP A 115 22.68 6.20 -17.13
N ILE A 116 22.42 4.99 -16.66
CA ILE A 116 21.09 4.39 -16.70
C ILE A 116 20.46 4.58 -15.31
N LEU A 117 19.42 5.40 -15.28
CA LEU A 117 18.73 5.83 -14.07
C LEU A 117 17.50 4.96 -13.77
N PRO A 118 17.19 4.79 -12.47
CA PRO A 118 16.01 4.08 -12.01
C PRO A 118 14.72 4.76 -12.46
N THR A 119 13.66 3.97 -12.69
CA THR A 119 12.36 4.48 -13.14
C THR A 119 11.20 3.72 -12.50
N SER A 120 10.04 4.37 -12.37
CA SER A 120 8.84 3.72 -11.83
C SER A 120 8.34 2.59 -12.74
N GLY A 121 7.94 1.46 -12.17
CA GLY A 121 7.24 0.37 -12.86
C GLY A 121 8.04 -0.85 -13.19
N LEU A 122 9.30 -0.88 -12.76
CA LEU A 122 10.22 -1.95 -13.12
C LEU A 122 9.92 -3.24 -12.37
N LEU A 123 9.38 -3.17 -11.14
CA LEU A 123 8.97 -4.36 -10.41
C LEU A 123 7.78 -5.05 -11.11
N ALA A 124 6.84 -4.28 -11.68
CA ALA A 124 5.75 -4.85 -12.46
C ALA A 124 6.26 -5.56 -13.73
N ALA A 125 7.28 -4.99 -14.39
CA ALA A 125 7.92 -5.61 -15.55
C ALA A 125 8.64 -6.92 -15.19
N ALA A 126 9.38 -6.94 -14.06
CA ALA A 126 10.01 -8.15 -13.54
C ALA A 126 8.97 -9.22 -13.18
N TRP A 127 7.91 -8.84 -12.46
CA TRP A 127 6.84 -9.74 -12.07
C TRP A 127 6.17 -10.44 -13.26
N CYS A 128 5.91 -9.70 -14.33
CA CYS A 128 5.34 -10.25 -15.56
C CYS A 128 6.35 -11.10 -16.37
N ASN A 129 7.65 -11.09 -16.03
CA ASN A 129 8.70 -11.91 -16.66
C ASN A 129 9.23 -13.02 -15.74
N ARG A 130 8.62 -13.23 -14.57
CA ARG A 130 9.14 -14.18 -13.57
C ARG A 130 9.26 -15.62 -14.08
N GLU A 131 8.41 -16.00 -15.04
CA GLU A 131 8.33 -17.36 -15.62
C GLU A 131 8.92 -17.42 -17.03
N THR A 132 9.49 -16.32 -17.54
CA THR A 132 10.06 -16.26 -18.90
C THR A 132 11.58 -16.40 -18.86
N SER A 133 12.17 -16.88 -19.96
CA SER A 133 13.63 -16.90 -20.14
C SER A 133 14.19 -15.58 -20.67
N THR A 134 13.39 -14.51 -20.65
CA THR A 134 13.73 -13.19 -21.19
C THR A 134 14.76 -12.49 -20.31
N ARG A 135 15.85 -12.02 -20.90
CA ARG A 135 16.89 -11.25 -20.22
C ARG A 135 16.43 -9.80 -19.99
N LEU A 136 16.44 -9.34 -18.75
CA LEU A 136 16.03 -7.98 -18.39
C LEU A 136 17.29 -7.13 -18.16
N PHE A 137 17.55 -6.18 -19.05
CA PHE A 137 18.61 -5.19 -18.89
C PHE A 137 18.04 -3.97 -18.17
N VAL A 138 18.55 -3.72 -16.97
CA VAL A 138 17.92 -2.80 -16.02
C VAL A 138 18.98 -1.92 -15.34
N PRO A 139 18.58 -0.79 -14.75
CA PRO A 139 19.49 0.07 -14.00
C PRO A 139 20.13 -0.71 -12.84
N SER A 140 21.43 -0.54 -12.64
CA SER A 140 22.17 -1.27 -11.58
C SER A 140 21.56 -1.09 -10.18
N ALA A 141 20.96 0.08 -9.91
CA ALA A 141 20.33 0.40 -8.63
C ALA A 141 19.10 -0.48 -8.30
N GLU A 142 18.36 -0.96 -9.30
CA GLU A 142 17.12 -1.74 -9.11
C GLU A 142 17.31 -3.24 -9.42
N ALA A 143 18.46 -3.60 -9.97
CA ALA A 143 18.72 -4.95 -10.44
C ALA A 143 18.58 -6.00 -9.33
N ALA A 144 18.98 -5.68 -8.09
CA ALA A 144 18.79 -6.56 -6.94
C ALA A 144 17.30 -6.84 -6.66
N GLN A 145 16.46 -5.81 -6.60
CA GLN A 145 15.03 -5.95 -6.33
C GLN A 145 14.31 -6.69 -7.46
N MET A 146 14.63 -6.38 -8.72
CA MET A 146 14.07 -7.10 -9.86
C MET A 146 14.51 -8.57 -9.89
N SER A 147 15.74 -8.88 -9.47
CA SER A 147 16.25 -10.26 -9.44
C SER A 147 15.56 -11.14 -8.40
N ALA A 148 14.92 -10.54 -7.39
CA ALA A 148 14.07 -11.27 -6.44
C ALA A 148 12.75 -11.75 -7.10
N LEU A 149 12.34 -11.12 -8.21
CA LEU A 149 11.10 -11.43 -8.92
C LEU A 149 11.34 -12.16 -10.25
N ALA A 150 12.47 -11.93 -10.92
CA ALA A 150 12.77 -12.51 -12.23
C ALA A 150 14.17 -13.15 -12.26
N GLN A 151 14.30 -14.27 -12.98
CA GLN A 151 15.50 -15.09 -12.95
C GLN A 151 16.67 -14.55 -13.79
N HIS A 152 16.38 -13.75 -14.83
CA HIS A 152 17.38 -13.36 -15.84
C HIS A 152 17.62 -11.85 -15.86
N VAL A 153 18.03 -11.29 -14.72
CA VAL A 153 18.32 -9.85 -14.59
C VAL A 153 19.79 -9.55 -14.86
N VAL A 154 20.04 -8.53 -15.67
CA VAL A 154 21.37 -8.01 -16.03
C VAL A 154 21.45 -6.55 -15.62
N ALA A 155 22.33 -6.25 -14.66
CA ALA A 155 22.57 -4.89 -14.20
C ALA A 155 23.43 -4.14 -15.22
N VAL A 156 23.01 -2.92 -15.56
CA VAL A 156 23.75 -2.01 -16.43
C VAL A 156 23.78 -0.65 -15.76
N ALA A 157 24.98 -0.12 -15.50
CA ALA A 157 25.11 1.21 -14.88
C ALA A 157 25.16 2.31 -15.93
N HIS A 158 25.75 2.02 -17.09
CA HIS A 158 26.02 3.00 -18.12
C HIS A 158 25.90 2.39 -19.52
N LEU A 159 25.43 3.18 -20.50
CA LEU A 159 25.12 2.71 -21.86
C LEU A 159 26.34 2.10 -22.58
N ASN A 160 27.54 2.61 -22.31
CA ASN A 160 28.80 2.09 -22.89
C ASN A 160 29.10 0.61 -22.53
N GLU A 161 28.58 0.09 -21.42
CA GLU A 161 28.81 -1.28 -20.98
C GLU A 161 28.18 -2.29 -21.94
N LEU A 162 27.14 -1.88 -22.68
CA LEU A 162 26.47 -2.69 -23.68
C LEU A 162 27.36 -3.06 -24.88
N ARG A 163 28.54 -2.45 -25.04
CA ARG A 163 29.54 -2.86 -26.06
C ARG A 163 30.05 -4.28 -25.85
N LEU A 164 30.15 -4.70 -24.58
CA LEU A 164 30.64 -6.01 -24.19
C LEU A 164 29.61 -6.68 -23.29
N PRO A 165 28.42 -7.02 -23.82
CA PRO A 165 27.29 -7.47 -23.01
C PRO A 165 27.57 -8.82 -22.33
N LYS A 166 28.56 -9.59 -22.81
CA LYS A 166 29.03 -10.83 -22.19
C LYS A 166 29.76 -10.60 -20.86
N ASN A 167 30.29 -9.41 -20.63
CA ASN A 167 31.01 -9.04 -19.40
C ASN A 167 30.08 -8.43 -18.34
N LEU A 168 28.82 -8.18 -18.68
CA LEU A 168 27.85 -7.65 -17.74
C LEU A 168 27.53 -8.66 -16.65
N ALA A 169 27.50 -8.19 -15.42
CA ALA A 169 27.15 -9.01 -14.28
C ALA A 169 25.68 -9.43 -14.36
N ARG A 170 25.46 -10.75 -14.48
CA ARG A 170 24.15 -11.31 -14.17
C ARG A 170 23.95 -11.22 -12.67
N VAL A 171 22.88 -10.56 -12.25
CA VAL A 171 22.51 -10.54 -10.84
C VAL A 171 21.99 -11.93 -10.50
N ARG A 172 22.58 -12.55 -9.49
CA ARG A 172 22.09 -13.85 -9.02
C ARG A 172 20.68 -13.62 -8.48
N PRO A 173 19.69 -14.44 -8.86
CA PRO A 173 18.38 -14.36 -8.26
C PRO A 173 18.52 -14.46 -6.75
N ALA A 174 18.10 -13.42 -6.04
CA ALA A 174 18.02 -13.51 -4.60
C ALA A 174 16.97 -14.58 -4.26
N THR A 175 17.40 -15.71 -3.70
CA THR A 175 16.49 -16.70 -3.12
C THR A 175 15.99 -16.16 -1.79
N GLY A 176 14.95 -15.33 -1.82
CA GLY A 176 14.38 -14.73 -0.62
C GLY A 176 13.64 -13.43 -0.92
N ALA A 177 12.67 -13.14 -0.06
CA ALA A 177 11.87 -11.92 -0.04
C ALA A 177 12.70 -10.65 -0.36
N LEU A 178 12.06 -9.67 -1.01
CA LEU A 178 12.62 -8.33 -1.22
C LEU A 178 13.20 -7.83 0.10
N GLU A 179 14.54 -7.76 0.20
CA GLU A 179 15.16 -7.35 1.46
C GLU A 179 14.71 -5.92 1.79
N PRO A 180 14.09 -5.71 2.97
CA PRO A 180 13.69 -4.40 3.41
C PRO A 180 14.89 -3.45 3.35
N THR A 181 14.71 -2.27 2.77
CA THR A 181 15.67 -1.19 3.03
C THR A 181 15.50 -0.85 4.51
N ILE A 182 16.44 -1.24 5.37
CA ILE A 182 16.33 -1.09 6.82
C ILE A 182 16.33 0.40 7.16
N SER A 183 15.15 1.00 7.16
CA SER A 183 14.89 2.29 7.78
C SER A 183 14.46 2.02 9.21
N ALA A 184 15.32 2.32 10.17
CA ALA A 184 14.93 2.34 11.58
C ALA A 184 13.83 3.39 11.76
N ARG A 185 12.57 2.95 11.90
CA ARG A 185 11.50 3.87 12.29
C ARG A 185 11.82 4.41 13.67
N PRO A 186 11.60 5.72 13.92
CA PRO A 186 11.76 6.26 15.25
C PRO A 186 10.87 5.48 16.23
N ASN A 187 11.44 5.07 17.37
CA ASN A 187 10.69 4.38 18.41
C ASN A 187 9.50 5.25 18.82
N THR A 188 8.28 4.78 18.57
CA THR A 188 7.09 5.48 19.07
C THR A 188 7.06 5.30 20.59
N PRO A 189 6.87 6.37 21.37
CA PRO A 189 6.66 6.26 22.81
C PRO A 189 5.47 5.33 23.11
N LEU A 190 5.57 4.59 24.22
CA LEU A 190 4.57 3.62 24.63
C LEU A 190 3.59 4.25 25.64
N PRO A 191 2.27 3.98 25.53
CA PRO A 191 1.29 4.56 26.43
C PRO A 191 1.42 3.96 27.83
N SER A 192 1.45 4.84 28.84
CA SER A 192 1.51 4.46 30.25
C SER A 192 0.15 4.68 30.93
N GLY A 193 -0.27 3.75 31.79
CA GLY A 193 -1.51 3.90 32.57
C GLY A 193 -2.83 3.78 31.78
N GLN A 194 -2.84 3.18 30.58
CA GLN A 194 -4.03 3.04 29.73
C GLN A 194 -4.30 1.57 29.35
N PRO A 195 -4.77 0.72 30.28
CA PRO A 195 -4.94 -0.72 30.04
C PRO A 195 -5.97 -1.03 28.94
N GLU A 196 -7.04 -0.24 28.86
CA GLU A 196 -8.11 -0.40 27.86
C GLU A 196 -7.58 -0.14 26.43
N LEU A 197 -6.73 0.89 26.28
CA LEU A 197 -6.06 1.18 25.01
C LEU A 197 -5.15 0.02 24.59
N TRP A 198 -4.34 -0.52 25.51
CA TRP A 198 -3.47 -1.67 25.22
C TRP A 198 -4.28 -2.90 24.79
N ARG A 199 -5.42 -3.17 25.46
CA ARG A 199 -6.29 -4.29 25.08
C ARG A 199 -6.88 -4.06 23.70
N ALA A 200 -7.46 -2.89 23.42
CA ALA A 200 -8.03 -2.56 22.11
C ALA A 200 -6.98 -2.62 20.99
N ALA A 201 -5.79 -2.05 21.21
CA ALA A 201 -4.68 -2.10 20.25
C ALA A 201 -4.25 -3.54 19.94
N THR A 202 -4.22 -4.41 20.97
CA THR A 202 -3.91 -5.84 20.80
C THR A 202 -4.97 -6.55 19.96
N LEU A 203 -6.26 -6.32 20.24
CA LEU A 203 -7.36 -6.89 19.47
C LEU A 203 -7.30 -6.43 18.00
N CYS A 204 -7.10 -5.13 17.78
CA CYS A 204 -6.93 -4.53 16.47
C CYS A 204 -5.78 -5.17 15.70
N ALA A 205 -4.59 -5.24 16.29
CA ALA A 205 -3.42 -5.82 15.61
C ALA A 205 -3.59 -7.32 15.31
N ALA A 206 -4.15 -8.09 16.24
CA ALA A 206 -4.37 -9.53 16.07
C ALA A 206 -5.41 -9.85 15.01
N GLY A 207 -6.55 -9.16 15.04
CA GLY A 207 -7.70 -9.45 14.18
C GLY A 207 -7.80 -8.62 12.91
N GLY A 208 -7.01 -7.56 12.78
CA GLY A 208 -7.10 -6.59 11.67
C GLY A 208 -8.32 -5.66 11.77
N HIS A 209 -8.84 -5.43 12.98
CA HIS A 209 -10.09 -4.69 13.22
C HIS A 209 -9.91 -3.18 13.11
N HIS A 210 -10.89 -2.50 12.54
CA HIS A 210 -10.91 -1.04 12.50
C HIS A 210 -11.21 -0.45 13.89
N LEU A 211 -10.57 0.67 14.21
CA LEU A 211 -10.68 1.33 15.52
C LEU A 211 -11.10 2.79 15.35
N LEU A 212 -12.06 3.23 16.16
CA LEU A 212 -12.31 4.66 16.41
C LEU A 212 -12.06 5.00 17.87
N MET A 213 -11.19 5.99 18.08
CA MET A 213 -10.85 6.52 19.40
C MET A 213 -11.50 7.89 19.59
N SER A 214 -12.28 8.04 20.65
CA SER A 214 -12.78 9.34 21.09
C SER A 214 -12.05 9.75 22.37
N GLY A 215 -11.52 10.97 22.43
CA GLY A 215 -10.84 11.43 23.63
C GLY A 215 -10.47 12.90 23.58
N GLU A 216 -10.21 13.48 24.73
CA GLU A 216 -9.79 14.88 24.83
C GLU A 216 -8.41 15.13 24.17
N PRO A 217 -8.05 16.40 23.88
CA PRO A 217 -6.72 16.75 23.41
C PRO A 217 -5.63 16.28 24.39
N GLY A 218 -4.56 15.68 23.86
CA GLY A 218 -3.45 15.19 24.69
C GLY A 218 -3.67 13.84 25.36
N ALA A 219 -4.76 13.11 25.04
CA ALA A 219 -5.02 11.76 25.57
C ALA A 219 -4.12 10.66 24.97
N GLY A 220 -3.23 10.98 24.02
CA GLY A 220 -2.33 10.00 23.40
C GLY A 220 -2.91 9.26 22.18
N LYS A 221 -3.90 9.83 21.48
CA LYS A 221 -4.55 9.20 20.30
C LYS A 221 -3.58 8.90 19.16
N THR A 222 -2.68 9.84 18.83
CA THR A 222 -1.63 9.63 17.82
C THR A 222 -0.61 8.57 18.27
N MET A 223 -0.28 8.55 19.57
CA MET A 223 0.61 7.54 20.16
C MET A 223 0.00 6.13 20.07
N ALA A 224 -1.31 6.02 20.32
CA ALA A 224 -2.07 4.77 20.16
C ALA A 224 -2.00 4.21 18.73
N ALA A 225 -2.15 5.06 17.71
CA ALA A 225 -2.05 4.62 16.32
C ALA A 225 -0.65 4.07 15.98
N GLY A 226 0.40 4.75 16.45
CA GLY A 226 1.78 4.27 16.30
C GLY A 226 2.03 2.95 17.04
N LEU A 227 1.46 2.77 18.24
CA LEU A 227 1.50 1.49 18.97
C LEU A 227 0.90 0.35 18.14
N ILE A 228 -0.26 0.56 17.52
CA ILE A 228 -0.90 -0.46 16.68
C ILE A 228 0.01 -0.82 15.50
N GLY A 229 0.60 0.19 14.85
CA GLY A 229 1.59 -0.03 13.78
C GLY A 229 2.77 -0.90 14.21
N GLN A 230 3.23 -0.76 15.46
CA GLN A 230 4.30 -1.60 16.01
C GLN A 230 3.85 -3.01 16.39
N LEU A 231 2.58 -3.20 16.77
CA LEU A 231 2.02 -4.49 17.20
C LEU A 231 1.64 -5.41 16.03
N LEU A 232 1.50 -4.87 14.82
CA LEU A 232 1.06 -5.63 13.66
C LEU A 232 2.00 -6.82 13.36
N PRO A 233 1.43 -7.99 12.99
CA PRO A 233 2.22 -9.14 12.54
C PRO A 233 3.12 -8.79 11.34
N ALA A 234 4.23 -9.52 11.16
CA ALA A 234 5.08 -9.37 9.98
C ALA A 234 4.29 -9.56 8.67
N LEU A 235 4.75 -8.93 7.59
CA LEU A 235 4.15 -9.07 6.26
C LEU A 235 4.41 -10.47 5.70
N SER A 236 3.42 -11.02 4.99
CA SER A 236 3.63 -12.21 4.15
C SER A 236 4.43 -11.85 2.90
N GLU A 237 5.06 -12.82 2.22
CA GLU A 237 5.76 -12.56 0.95
C GLU A 237 4.83 -11.94 -0.11
N LYS A 238 3.57 -12.38 -0.14
CA LYS A 238 2.54 -11.81 -1.02
C LYS A 238 2.25 -10.35 -0.67
N ASP A 239 2.08 -10.05 0.63
CA ASP A 239 1.80 -8.68 1.09
C ASP A 239 2.98 -7.75 0.77
N GLN A 240 4.22 -8.22 0.95
CA GLN A 240 5.44 -7.47 0.63
C GLN A 240 5.53 -7.16 -0.86
N LEU A 241 5.21 -8.13 -1.72
CA LEU A 241 5.18 -7.93 -3.16
C LEU A 241 4.10 -6.91 -3.57
N GLU A 242 2.87 -7.07 -3.10
CA GLU A 242 1.76 -6.16 -3.42
C GLU A 242 2.09 -4.72 -2.98
N ALA A 243 2.61 -4.55 -1.77
CA ALA A 243 3.07 -3.25 -1.28
C ALA A 243 4.22 -2.68 -2.14
N SER A 244 5.22 -3.48 -2.46
CA SER A 244 6.36 -3.04 -3.29
C SER A 244 5.91 -2.56 -4.68
N LEU A 245 5.00 -3.28 -5.32
CA LEU A 245 4.42 -2.88 -6.61
C LEU A 245 3.66 -1.55 -6.51
N ILE A 246 2.91 -1.32 -5.43
CA ILE A 246 2.19 -0.06 -5.23
C ILE A 246 3.17 1.12 -5.06
N TYR A 247 4.24 0.95 -4.29
CA TYR A 247 5.24 2.00 -4.05
C TYR A 247 6.06 2.29 -5.32
N ASP A 248 6.41 1.26 -6.09
CA ASP A 248 7.08 1.38 -7.40
C ASP A 248 6.25 2.22 -8.38
N VAL A 249 4.91 2.06 -8.40
CA VAL A 249 4.01 2.87 -9.23
C VAL A 249 4.13 4.37 -8.98
N VAL A 250 4.37 4.77 -7.74
CA VAL A 250 4.52 6.19 -7.35
C VAL A 250 5.99 6.64 -7.28
N GLY A 251 6.92 5.77 -7.69
CA GLY A 251 8.36 6.06 -7.68
C GLY A 251 8.96 6.17 -6.27
N GLN A 252 8.39 5.46 -5.30
CA GLN A 252 8.89 5.40 -3.92
C GLN A 252 9.45 4.01 -3.63
N ALA A 253 10.46 3.93 -2.77
CA ALA A 253 10.95 2.65 -2.26
C ALA A 253 10.06 2.16 -1.10
N PHE A 254 9.79 0.86 -1.08
CA PHE A 254 9.14 0.22 0.05
C PHE A 254 10.18 -0.19 1.10
N ASP A 255 9.93 0.13 2.37
CA ASP A 255 10.84 -0.13 3.49
C ASP A 255 10.73 -1.57 4.04
N GLY A 256 9.88 -2.41 3.43
CA GLY A 256 9.60 -3.79 3.84
C GLY A 256 8.87 -3.93 5.16
N GLN A 257 8.39 -2.82 5.77
CA GLN A 257 7.60 -2.83 6.99
C GLN A 257 6.12 -2.56 6.67
N ARG A 258 5.21 -2.91 7.60
CA ARG A 258 3.78 -2.58 7.48
C ARG A 258 3.65 -1.07 7.19
N PRO A 259 3.00 -0.64 6.09
CA PRO A 259 2.80 0.77 5.83
C PRO A 259 2.05 1.46 6.97
N HIS A 260 2.41 2.71 7.25
CA HIS A 260 1.65 3.55 8.19
C HIS A 260 1.45 4.93 7.55
N ARG A 261 0.24 5.21 7.10
CA ARG A 261 -0.12 6.46 6.42
C ARG A 261 -0.94 7.35 7.35
N SER A 262 -0.58 8.63 7.43
CA SER A 262 -1.31 9.64 8.21
C SER A 262 -1.51 10.92 7.39
N PRO A 263 -2.43 10.90 6.41
CA PRO A 263 -2.71 12.10 5.65
C PRO A 263 -3.32 13.18 6.54
N HIS A 264 -2.97 14.43 6.27
CA HIS A 264 -3.59 15.58 6.91
C HIS A 264 -5.06 15.72 6.47
N HIS A 265 -5.93 16.21 7.35
CA HIS A 265 -7.38 16.33 7.08
C HIS A 265 -7.75 17.25 5.89
N SER A 266 -6.81 18.07 5.43
CA SER A 266 -6.93 18.89 4.22
C SER A 266 -6.78 18.11 2.91
N ILE A 267 -6.51 16.80 2.98
CA ILE A 267 -6.40 15.94 1.80
C ILE A 267 -7.71 15.93 1.02
N SER A 268 -7.61 15.98 -0.30
CA SER A 268 -8.77 15.82 -1.18
C SER A 268 -9.18 14.35 -1.31
N ALA A 269 -10.42 14.09 -1.70
CA ALA A 269 -10.87 12.74 -2.03
C ALA A 269 -9.99 12.05 -3.10
N ALA A 270 -9.46 12.83 -4.06
CA ALA A 270 -8.54 12.31 -5.08
C ALA A 270 -7.14 12.00 -4.52
N GLY A 271 -6.68 12.68 -3.47
CA GLY A 271 -5.44 12.31 -2.77
C GLY A 271 -5.62 11.04 -1.92
N LEU A 272 -6.76 10.91 -1.27
CA LEU A 272 -7.05 9.77 -0.39
C LEU A 272 -7.29 8.47 -1.18
N VAL A 273 -8.21 8.51 -2.15
CA VAL A 273 -8.56 7.36 -3.01
C VAL A 273 -7.55 7.15 -4.13
N GLY A 274 -7.02 8.24 -4.66
CA GLY A 274 -6.20 8.26 -5.87
C GLY A 274 -6.97 8.85 -7.06
N GLY A 275 -6.25 8.92 -8.19
CA GLY A 275 -6.85 9.27 -9.47
C GLY A 275 -6.42 10.61 -10.05
N THR A 276 -5.11 10.76 -10.18
CA THR A 276 -4.52 11.60 -11.23
C THR A 276 -5.00 11.17 -12.63
N ARG A 277 -4.57 11.91 -13.67
CA ARG A 277 -4.87 11.57 -15.08
C ARG A 277 -4.44 10.14 -15.46
N TYR A 278 -3.43 9.61 -14.78
CA TYR A 278 -2.88 8.26 -15.02
C TYR A 278 -3.47 7.18 -14.11
N ALA A 279 -4.57 7.50 -13.39
CA ALA A 279 -5.17 6.61 -12.40
C ALA A 279 -4.14 6.08 -11.38
N THR A 280 -3.31 6.96 -10.82
CA THR A 280 -2.34 6.56 -9.77
C THR A 280 -3.05 6.24 -8.44
N PRO A 281 -2.46 5.34 -7.63
CA PRO A 281 -2.98 5.02 -6.30
C PRO A 281 -2.94 6.25 -5.37
N GLY A 282 -3.84 6.27 -4.38
CA GLY A 282 -3.86 7.25 -3.30
C GLY A 282 -3.36 6.69 -1.97
N GLU A 283 -3.51 7.47 -0.91
CA GLU A 283 -3.12 7.11 0.47
C GLU A 283 -3.72 5.78 0.95
N ILE A 284 -4.95 5.47 0.54
CA ILE A 284 -5.63 4.21 0.88
C ILE A 284 -4.86 3.00 0.33
N SER A 285 -4.43 3.04 -0.92
CA SER A 285 -3.64 1.96 -1.52
C SER A 285 -2.21 1.96 -0.98
N LEU A 286 -1.63 3.12 -0.70
CA LEU A 286 -0.31 3.20 -0.05
C LEU A 286 -0.30 2.63 1.38
N ALA A 287 -1.46 2.59 2.03
CA ALA A 287 -1.68 1.95 3.33
C ALA A 287 -2.04 0.44 3.22
N HIS A 288 -2.03 -0.15 2.02
CA HIS A 288 -2.36 -1.55 1.80
C HIS A 288 -1.55 -2.46 2.73
N THR A 289 -2.22 -3.43 3.36
CA THR A 289 -1.67 -4.35 4.39
C THR A 289 -1.10 -3.68 5.64
N GLY A 290 -1.28 -2.37 5.80
CA GLY A 290 -0.80 -1.59 6.94
C GLY A 290 -1.91 -0.79 7.61
N VAL A 291 -1.55 0.36 8.19
CA VAL A 291 -2.44 1.27 8.90
C VAL A 291 -2.70 2.53 8.08
N LEU A 292 -3.97 2.90 7.96
CA LEU A 292 -4.39 4.26 7.58
C LEU A 292 -4.89 4.95 8.86
N PHE A 293 -4.09 5.88 9.38
CA PHE A 293 -4.44 6.67 10.55
C PHE A 293 -5.04 8.01 10.14
N LEU A 294 -6.29 8.26 10.54
CA LEU A 294 -6.98 9.53 10.33
C LEU A 294 -7.19 10.22 11.68
N ASP A 295 -6.36 11.22 11.96
CA ASP A 295 -6.53 12.06 13.15
C ASP A 295 -7.58 13.13 12.91
N GLU A 296 -8.35 13.46 13.94
CA GLU A 296 -9.44 14.42 13.85
C GLU A 296 -10.43 14.09 12.71
N LEU A 297 -10.93 12.85 12.66
CA LEU A 297 -11.79 12.34 11.59
C LEU A 297 -12.93 13.31 11.17
N PRO A 298 -13.64 14.01 12.10
CA PRO A 298 -14.68 14.97 11.73
C PRO A 298 -14.19 16.25 11.04
N GLU A 299 -12.89 16.50 10.95
CA GLU A 299 -12.31 17.64 10.22
C GLU A 299 -12.04 17.33 8.75
N PHE A 300 -12.10 16.05 8.35
CA PHE A 300 -12.10 15.69 6.94
C PHE A 300 -13.42 16.10 6.28
N SER A 301 -13.36 16.43 4.99
CA SER A 301 -14.58 16.68 4.21
C SER A 301 -15.45 15.42 4.13
N LEU A 302 -16.77 15.58 4.17
CA LEU A 302 -17.72 14.46 4.10
C LEU A 302 -17.48 13.58 2.87
N ALA A 303 -17.21 14.17 1.70
CA ALA A 303 -16.90 13.44 0.48
C ALA A 303 -15.66 12.53 0.62
N THR A 304 -14.65 12.97 1.38
CA THR A 304 -13.42 12.22 1.63
C THR A 304 -13.69 11.07 2.59
N ILE A 305 -14.44 11.30 3.67
CA ILE A 305 -14.85 10.28 4.63
C ILE A 305 -15.70 9.19 3.94
N GLU A 306 -16.71 9.60 3.16
CA GLU A 306 -17.63 8.68 2.49
C GLU A 306 -16.92 7.80 1.44
N SER A 307 -15.79 8.27 0.90
CA SER A 307 -14.96 7.53 -0.05
C SER A 307 -14.28 6.29 0.55
N LEU A 308 -14.15 6.22 1.88
CA LEU A 308 -13.57 5.06 2.59
C LEU A 308 -14.49 3.83 2.60
N ARG A 309 -15.81 4.03 2.45
CA ARG A 309 -16.80 2.95 2.67
C ARG A 309 -16.60 1.75 1.75
N GLN A 310 -16.37 1.98 0.47
CA GLN A 310 -16.17 0.91 -0.51
C GLN A 310 -14.84 0.19 -0.27
N PRO A 311 -13.68 0.89 -0.17
CA PRO A 311 -12.40 0.25 0.14
C PRO A 311 -12.39 -0.55 1.44
N MET A 312 -13.09 -0.11 2.49
CA MET A 312 -13.23 -0.85 3.75
C MET A 312 -14.00 -2.18 3.61
N GLU A 313 -14.80 -2.35 2.56
CA GLU A 313 -15.58 -3.57 2.31
C GLU A 313 -14.92 -4.46 1.26
N SER A 314 -14.52 -3.89 0.12
CA SER A 314 -13.93 -4.66 -0.99
C SER A 314 -12.45 -4.97 -0.77
N GLY A 315 -11.73 -4.15 0.01
CA GLY A 315 -10.28 -4.23 0.14
C GLY A 315 -9.54 -3.84 -1.15
N GLU A 316 -10.20 -3.13 -2.06
CA GLU A 316 -9.64 -2.65 -3.33
C GLU A 316 -10.24 -1.30 -3.74
N VAL A 317 -9.46 -0.52 -4.49
CA VAL A 317 -9.88 0.75 -5.08
C VAL A 317 -9.85 0.62 -6.58
N ARG A 318 -10.99 0.85 -7.24
CA ARG A 318 -11.08 0.95 -8.70
C ARG A 318 -11.12 2.42 -9.11
N ILE A 319 -10.10 2.84 -9.86
CA ILE A 319 -9.96 4.20 -10.36
C ILE A 319 -10.21 4.20 -11.86
N SER A 320 -11.34 4.77 -12.27
CA SER A 320 -11.69 4.95 -13.68
C SER A 320 -11.47 6.40 -14.11
N ARG A 321 -10.73 6.59 -15.21
CA ARG A 321 -10.52 7.85 -15.92
C ARG A 321 -10.87 7.66 -17.39
N ALA A 322 -10.95 8.75 -18.15
CA ALA A 322 -11.46 8.76 -19.52
C ALA A 322 -10.87 7.66 -20.43
N GLU A 323 -9.58 7.35 -20.28
CA GLU A 323 -8.86 6.42 -21.15
C GLU A 323 -8.30 5.19 -20.41
N ILE A 324 -8.40 5.15 -19.07
CA ILE A 324 -7.74 4.13 -18.26
C ILE A 324 -8.56 3.76 -17.03
N THR A 325 -8.65 2.46 -16.74
CA THR A 325 -9.22 1.94 -15.50
C THR A 325 -8.19 1.06 -14.82
N GLN A 326 -7.87 1.36 -13.57
CA GLN A 326 -6.93 0.60 -12.75
C GLN A 326 -7.58 0.16 -11.44
N THR A 327 -7.22 -1.02 -10.98
CA THR A 327 -7.60 -1.52 -9.66
C THR A 327 -6.34 -1.69 -8.83
N TYR A 328 -6.35 -1.11 -7.63
CA TYR A 328 -5.28 -1.25 -6.65
C TYR A 328 -5.81 -1.94 -5.41
N PRO A 329 -5.05 -2.87 -4.81
CA PRO A 329 -5.47 -3.47 -3.57
C PRO A 329 -5.32 -2.41 -2.45
N ALA A 330 -6.21 -2.49 -1.47
CA ALA A 330 -6.41 -1.48 -0.43
C ALA A 330 -6.89 -2.15 0.86
N GLN A 331 -6.18 -3.19 1.26
CA GLN A 331 -6.47 -3.97 2.46
C GLN A 331 -5.83 -3.32 3.68
N PHE A 332 -6.17 -2.06 3.94
CA PHE A 332 -5.65 -1.28 5.07
C PHE A 332 -6.50 -1.51 6.33
N GLN A 333 -5.89 -1.26 7.49
CA GLN A 333 -6.59 -1.13 8.76
C GLN A 333 -6.83 0.35 9.05
N LEU A 334 -8.10 0.77 9.07
CA LEU A 334 -8.49 2.10 9.51
C LEU A 334 -8.32 2.24 11.02
N ILE A 335 -7.47 3.17 11.44
CA ILE A 335 -7.40 3.67 12.81
C ILE A 335 -7.81 5.14 12.76
N ALA A 336 -8.89 5.50 13.43
CA ALA A 336 -9.39 6.86 13.43
C ALA A 336 -9.40 7.42 14.84
N ALA A 337 -9.15 8.72 14.94
CA ALA A 337 -9.23 9.47 16.19
C ALA A 337 -10.16 10.66 16.01
N MET A 338 -10.90 10.99 17.06
CA MET A 338 -11.72 12.19 17.09
C MET A 338 -11.77 12.79 18.49
N ASN A 339 -12.10 14.07 18.53
CA ASN A 339 -12.51 14.72 19.75
C ASN A 339 -14.01 14.43 20.01
N PRO A 340 -14.47 14.40 21.26
CA PRO A 340 -15.88 14.08 21.57
C PRO A 340 -16.84 15.23 21.23
N CYS A 341 -16.31 16.43 20.95
CA CYS A 341 -17.04 17.61 20.48
C CYS A 341 -16.07 18.63 19.85
N PRO A 342 -16.56 19.72 19.23
CA PRO A 342 -15.70 20.75 18.63
C PRO A 342 -14.71 21.38 19.61
N CYS A 343 -15.07 21.54 20.88
CA CYS A 343 -14.14 22.08 21.89
C CYS A 343 -13.23 21.01 22.52
N GLY A 344 -13.50 19.72 22.31
CA GLY A 344 -12.71 18.60 22.82
C GLY A 344 -13.00 18.13 24.24
N TYR A 345 -13.91 18.77 24.97
CA TYR A 345 -14.09 18.54 26.41
C TYR A 345 -15.49 18.04 26.82
N ARG A 346 -16.29 17.47 25.90
CA ARG A 346 -17.64 16.93 26.21
C ARG A 346 -17.62 15.89 27.33
N ASP A 347 -16.64 15.00 27.31
CA ASP A 347 -16.50 13.90 28.26
C ASP A 347 -15.29 14.09 29.21
N SER A 348 -14.75 15.31 29.28
CA SER A 348 -13.56 15.60 30.08
C SER A 348 -13.91 15.75 31.56
N SER A 349 -13.18 15.05 32.42
CA SER A 349 -13.18 15.28 33.87
C SER A 349 -12.37 16.51 34.28
N HIS A 350 -11.54 17.06 33.38
CA HIS A 350 -10.62 18.16 33.68
C HIS A 350 -11.20 19.53 33.35
N ARG A 351 -12.04 19.61 32.31
CA ARG A 351 -12.59 20.88 31.83
C ARG A 351 -14.02 20.69 31.34
N ALA A 352 -14.90 21.61 31.70
CA ALA A 352 -16.28 21.59 31.22
C ALA A 352 -16.37 21.98 29.73
N CYS A 353 -17.23 21.26 29.00
CA CYS A 353 -17.60 21.58 27.62
C CYS A 353 -18.30 22.95 27.52
N ARG A 354 -18.01 23.70 26.45
CA ARG A 354 -18.63 25.00 26.16
C ARG A 354 -19.48 25.00 24.89
N CYS A 355 -19.66 23.84 24.26
CA CYS A 355 -20.43 23.73 23.02
C CYS A 355 -21.93 23.82 23.29
N SER A 356 -22.66 24.51 22.42
CA SER A 356 -24.12 24.47 22.42
C SER A 356 -24.63 23.13 21.88
N ASN A 357 -25.86 22.73 22.24
CA ASN A 357 -26.48 21.51 21.72
C ASN A 357 -26.51 21.48 20.19
N ALA A 358 -26.79 22.63 19.54
CA ALA A 358 -26.77 22.72 18.08
C ALA A 358 -25.37 22.46 17.48
N ALA A 359 -24.30 22.89 18.16
CA ALA A 359 -22.93 22.60 17.74
C ALA A 359 -22.58 21.12 17.93
N LEU A 360 -23.08 20.47 19.00
CA LEU A 360 -22.90 19.05 19.24
C LEU A 360 -23.61 18.21 18.16
N THR A 361 -24.90 18.47 17.91
CA THR A 361 -25.65 17.76 16.85
C THR A 361 -25.00 17.93 15.48
N ARG A 362 -24.53 19.14 15.15
CA ARG A 362 -23.82 19.39 13.88
C ARG A 362 -22.51 18.60 13.81
N TYR A 363 -21.77 18.52 14.90
CA TYR A 363 -20.51 17.76 14.96
C TYR A 363 -20.76 16.25 14.80
N ASP A 364 -21.73 15.71 15.53
CA ASP A 364 -22.10 14.29 15.47
C ASP A 364 -22.61 13.93 14.05
N SER A 365 -23.30 14.86 13.37
CA SER A 365 -23.77 14.66 11.99
C SER A 365 -22.67 14.63 10.92
N LYS A 366 -21.41 15.00 11.25
CA LYS A 366 -20.30 14.94 10.30
C LYS A 366 -19.88 13.50 9.99
N LEU A 367 -20.22 12.54 10.85
CA LEU A 367 -19.93 11.12 10.67
C LEU A 367 -21.22 10.39 10.30
N SER A 368 -21.18 9.65 9.18
CA SER A 368 -22.36 8.90 8.74
C SER A 368 -22.47 7.57 9.49
N GLY A 369 -23.70 7.18 9.86
CA GLY A 369 -23.99 5.85 10.41
C GLY A 369 -23.43 4.70 9.55
N PRO A 370 -23.59 4.71 8.21
CA PRO A 370 -23.00 3.71 7.34
C PRO A 370 -21.47 3.56 7.48
N LEU A 371 -20.73 4.64 7.71
CA LEU A 371 -19.29 4.53 7.98
C LEU A 371 -19.02 3.91 9.35
N LEU A 372 -19.69 4.42 10.39
CA LEU A 372 -19.51 3.94 11.77
C LEU A 372 -19.84 2.45 11.90
N ASP A 373 -20.86 1.96 11.21
CA ASP A 373 -21.22 0.54 11.16
C ASP A 373 -20.09 -0.37 10.67
N ARG A 374 -19.16 0.18 9.87
CA ARG A 374 -18.00 -0.55 9.32
C ARG A 374 -16.80 -0.56 10.25
N ILE A 375 -16.81 0.22 11.34
CA ILE A 375 -15.74 0.21 12.34
C ILE A 375 -16.07 -0.85 13.40
N ASP A 376 -15.09 -1.68 13.74
CA ASP A 376 -15.31 -2.84 14.61
C ASP A 376 -15.33 -2.45 16.09
N ILE A 377 -14.35 -1.63 16.51
CA ILE A 377 -14.06 -1.32 17.92
C ILE A 377 -14.13 0.20 18.14
N PHE A 378 -14.85 0.60 19.19
CA PHE A 378 -14.91 1.98 19.68
C PHE A 378 -14.38 2.02 21.10
N ILE A 379 -13.48 2.97 21.36
CA ILE A 379 -12.97 3.20 22.71
C ILE A 379 -12.97 4.68 23.06
N LYS A 380 -13.18 4.97 24.34
CA LYS A 380 -12.89 6.28 24.92
C LYS A 380 -11.47 6.25 25.47
N VAL A 381 -10.63 7.16 25.00
CA VAL A 381 -9.25 7.28 25.46
C VAL A 381 -9.19 8.39 26.49
N SER A 382 -9.02 8.00 27.76
CA SER A 382 -8.79 8.94 28.86
C SER A 382 -7.31 9.31 28.96
N ARG A 383 -7.04 10.53 29.42
CA ARG A 383 -5.68 11.00 29.65
C ARG A 383 -5.02 10.21 30.77
N SER A 384 -3.76 9.79 30.57
CA SER A 384 -2.96 9.14 31.59
C SER A 384 -2.75 10.05 32.80
N LYS A 385 -2.73 9.47 34.01
CA LYS A 385 -2.35 10.22 35.21
C LYS A 385 -0.88 10.58 35.13
N ILE A 386 -0.50 11.75 35.64
CA ILE A 386 0.90 12.22 35.63
C ILE A 386 1.82 11.20 36.30
N ALA A 387 1.40 10.59 37.40
CA ALA A 387 2.15 9.53 38.08
C ALA A 387 2.47 8.33 37.18
N ASP A 388 1.53 7.93 36.31
CA ASP A 388 1.74 6.81 35.38
C ASP A 388 2.71 7.19 34.25
N VAL A 389 2.73 8.45 33.82
CA VAL A 389 3.66 8.97 32.80
C VAL A 389 5.10 9.03 33.32
N MET A 390 5.27 9.19 34.64
CA MET A 390 6.60 9.24 35.27
C MET A 390 7.19 7.84 35.55
N ASN A 391 6.46 6.76 35.26
CA ASN A 391 6.97 5.40 35.44
C ASN A 391 7.95 4.98 34.32
N PRO A 392 8.94 4.12 34.63
CA PRO A 392 10.00 3.74 33.69
C PRO A 392 9.48 2.97 32.47
N ALA A 393 10.07 3.27 31.30
CA ALA A 393 9.70 2.72 30.00
C ALA A 393 9.98 1.22 29.83
N ASP A 394 10.84 0.62 30.67
CA ASP A 394 11.31 -0.77 30.52
C ASP A 394 10.15 -1.79 30.63
N GLN A 395 9.24 -1.60 31.59
CA GLN A 395 8.06 -2.46 31.76
C GLN A 395 7.13 -2.43 30.55
N GLN A 396 7.09 -1.32 29.80
CA GLN A 396 6.25 -1.20 28.61
C GLN A 396 6.85 -1.94 27.41
N HIS A 397 8.19 -2.01 27.31
CA HIS A 397 8.85 -2.75 26.24
C HIS A 397 8.68 -4.27 26.40
N ASP A 398 8.80 -4.78 27.63
CA ASP A 398 8.54 -6.20 27.91
C ASP A 398 7.08 -6.57 27.61
N ARG A 399 6.15 -5.68 27.97
CA ARG A 399 4.74 -5.83 27.62
C ARG A 399 4.53 -5.85 26.11
N LEU A 400 5.15 -4.94 25.37
CA LEU A 400 5.06 -4.87 23.90
C LEU A 400 5.54 -6.18 23.27
N ASN A 401 6.70 -6.68 23.68
CA ASN A 401 7.27 -7.92 23.15
C ASN A 401 6.37 -9.12 23.46
N THR A 402 5.87 -9.22 24.70
CA THR A 402 4.93 -10.28 25.10
C THR A 402 3.66 -10.25 24.24
N LEU A 403 3.11 -9.07 23.97
CA LEU A 403 1.93 -8.91 23.14
C LEU A 403 2.21 -9.25 21.68
N LYS A 404 3.37 -8.86 21.13
CA LYS A 404 3.77 -9.24 19.77
C LYS A 404 3.77 -10.75 19.58
N SER A 405 4.33 -11.50 20.53
CA SER A 405 4.33 -12.98 20.48
C SER A 405 2.91 -13.54 20.46
N LYS A 406 2.03 -13.09 21.37
CA LYS A 406 0.62 -13.52 21.41
C LYS A 406 -0.14 -13.16 20.14
N ILE A 407 0.09 -11.96 19.60
CA ILE A 407 -0.53 -11.49 18.36
C ILE A 407 -0.07 -12.36 17.18
N ALA A 408 1.22 -12.71 17.10
CA ALA A 408 1.74 -13.58 16.07
C ALA A 408 1.12 -14.99 16.14
N GLU A 409 1.00 -15.56 17.33
CA GLU A 409 0.33 -16.85 17.54
C GLU A 409 -1.14 -16.82 17.09
N ALA A 410 -1.90 -15.81 17.54
CA ALA A 410 -3.29 -15.61 17.13
C ALA A 410 -3.41 -15.41 15.62
N TYR A 411 -2.50 -14.64 15.00
CA TYR A 411 -2.44 -14.43 13.56
C TYR A 411 -2.21 -15.75 12.81
N HIS A 412 -1.24 -16.55 13.22
CA HIS A 412 -0.98 -17.86 12.59
C HIS A 412 -2.17 -18.81 12.71
N ARG A 413 -2.87 -18.82 13.85
CA ARG A 413 -4.12 -19.59 14.02
C ARG A 413 -5.20 -19.15 13.03
N GLN A 414 -5.39 -17.85 12.85
CA GLN A 414 -6.35 -17.29 11.90
C GLN A 414 -5.99 -17.67 10.45
N ILE A 415 -4.74 -17.44 10.02
CA ILE A 415 -4.29 -17.77 8.67
C ILE A 415 -4.41 -19.28 8.40
N LYS A 416 -4.04 -20.13 9.36
CA LYS A 416 -4.19 -21.59 9.22
C LYS A 416 -5.66 -22.02 9.12
N ARG A 417 -6.56 -21.37 9.87
CA ARG A 417 -7.99 -21.72 9.89
C ARG A 417 -8.73 -21.27 8.63
N GLN A 418 -8.47 -20.06 8.14
CA GLN A 418 -9.32 -19.40 7.14
C GLN A 418 -8.56 -18.59 6.07
N GLY A 419 -7.22 -18.58 6.10
CA GLY A 419 -6.39 -17.87 5.13
C GLY A 419 -6.36 -16.34 5.25
N CYS A 420 -7.09 -15.76 6.21
CA CYS A 420 -7.14 -14.31 6.44
C CYS A 420 -7.35 -13.98 7.93
N GLN A 421 -7.17 -12.72 8.31
CA GLN A 421 -7.47 -12.26 9.66
C GLN A 421 -8.98 -12.20 9.93
N ASN A 422 -9.38 -12.29 11.20
CA ASN A 422 -10.78 -12.37 11.63
C ASN A 422 -11.65 -11.21 11.14
N ALA A 423 -11.12 -10.00 11.03
CA ALA A 423 -11.85 -8.84 10.49
C ALA A 423 -12.34 -9.06 9.04
N ARG A 424 -11.69 -9.96 8.28
CA ARG A 424 -11.95 -10.21 6.86
C ARG A 424 -12.69 -11.50 6.59
N VAL A 425 -13.05 -12.26 7.62
CA VAL A 425 -13.80 -13.51 7.47
C VAL A 425 -15.13 -13.23 6.79
N SER A 426 -15.45 -14.06 5.79
CA SER A 426 -16.72 -13.97 5.09
C SER A 426 -17.89 -14.14 6.06
N THR A 427 -18.98 -13.43 5.82
CA THR A 427 -20.17 -13.56 6.67
C THR A 427 -20.71 -14.99 6.72
N GLY A 428 -20.60 -15.74 5.62
CA GLY A 428 -21.07 -17.12 5.52
C GLY A 428 -20.30 -18.09 6.43
N ASP A 429 -18.99 -17.87 6.57
CA ASP A 429 -18.12 -18.77 7.34
C ASP A 429 -17.99 -18.37 8.81
N LEU A 430 -18.37 -17.13 9.15
CA LEU A 430 -18.13 -16.53 10.46
C LEU A 430 -18.75 -17.32 11.62
N ILE A 431 -20.01 -17.77 11.47
CA ILE A 431 -20.71 -18.54 12.50
C ILE A 431 -20.02 -19.89 12.73
N CYS A 432 -19.58 -20.54 11.64
CA CYS A 432 -18.84 -21.80 11.70
C CYS A 432 -17.50 -21.62 12.42
N HIS A 433 -16.73 -20.60 12.06
CA HIS A 433 -15.42 -20.32 12.66
C HIS A 433 -15.49 -19.89 14.14
N CYS A 434 -16.62 -19.33 14.58
CA CYS A 434 -16.83 -19.06 16.01
C CYS A 434 -17.05 -20.36 16.82
N SER A 435 -17.54 -21.44 16.18
CA SER A 435 -17.73 -22.76 16.81
C SER A 435 -18.38 -22.69 18.20
N MET A 436 -19.43 -21.87 18.32
CA MET A 436 -20.09 -21.58 19.58
C MET A 436 -20.95 -22.76 20.07
N ARG A 437 -20.95 -23.00 21.38
CA ARG A 437 -21.89 -23.89 22.05
C ARG A 437 -23.34 -23.40 21.93
N ARG A 438 -24.29 -24.31 22.12
CA ARG A 438 -25.73 -24.01 22.04
C ARG A 438 -26.14 -22.90 23.01
N ASP A 439 -25.61 -22.92 24.23
CA ASP A 439 -25.94 -21.93 25.26
C ASP A 439 -25.45 -20.53 24.86
N THR A 440 -24.21 -20.42 24.37
CA THR A 440 -23.65 -19.16 23.85
C THR A 440 -24.46 -18.60 22.68
N LYS A 441 -24.92 -19.47 21.76
CA LYS A 441 -25.77 -19.07 20.62
C LYS A 441 -27.11 -18.52 21.10
N ASN A 442 -27.76 -19.21 22.05
CA ASN A 442 -29.03 -18.78 22.61
C ASN A 442 -28.90 -17.45 23.35
N TRP A 443 -27.85 -17.29 24.16
CA TRP A 443 -27.54 -16.04 24.85
C TRP A 443 -27.32 -14.89 23.86
N LEU A 444 -26.57 -15.12 22.79
CA LEU A 444 -26.29 -14.11 21.78
C LEU A 444 -27.57 -13.68 21.05
N ALA A 445 -28.46 -14.62 20.73
CA ALA A 445 -29.76 -14.31 20.12
C ALA A 445 -30.61 -13.42 21.04
N GLN A 446 -30.77 -13.81 22.31
CA GLN A 446 -31.54 -13.03 23.29
C GLN A 446 -30.94 -11.65 23.55
N THR A 447 -29.62 -11.56 23.66
CA THR A 447 -28.91 -10.30 23.90
C THR A 447 -28.97 -9.40 22.67
N GLY A 448 -28.84 -9.97 21.47
CA GLY A 448 -28.96 -9.25 20.21
C GLY A 448 -30.34 -8.64 20.01
N GLU A 449 -31.41 -9.36 20.35
CA GLU A 449 -32.78 -8.83 20.32
C GLU A 449 -32.99 -7.71 21.36
N LYS A 450 -32.51 -7.89 22.60
CA LYS A 450 -32.60 -6.87 23.65
C LYS A 450 -31.87 -5.58 23.30
N LEU A 451 -30.69 -5.69 22.70
CA LEU A 451 -29.87 -4.56 22.27
C LEU A 451 -30.24 -4.05 20.87
N LYS A 452 -31.25 -4.64 20.21
CA LYS A 452 -31.69 -4.29 18.85
C LYS A 452 -30.54 -4.25 17.82
N LEU A 453 -29.59 -5.19 17.94
CA LEU A 453 -28.41 -5.22 17.08
C LEU A 453 -28.79 -5.47 15.62
N SER A 454 -28.23 -4.68 14.71
CA SER A 454 -28.29 -4.98 13.28
C SER A 454 -27.49 -6.26 12.97
N GLY A 455 -27.82 -6.95 11.87
CA GLY A 455 -27.05 -8.12 11.43
C GLY A 455 -25.57 -7.79 11.17
N ARG A 456 -25.26 -6.58 10.68
CA ARG A 456 -23.88 -6.08 10.53
C ARG A 456 -23.20 -5.95 11.89
N SER A 457 -23.91 -5.37 12.87
CA SER A 457 -23.38 -5.22 14.22
C SER A 457 -23.10 -6.55 14.91
N LEU A 458 -23.96 -7.54 14.69
CA LEU A 458 -23.75 -8.90 15.17
C LEU A 458 -22.51 -9.55 14.54
N HIS A 459 -22.33 -9.46 13.22
CA HIS A 459 -21.15 -10.02 12.56
C HIS A 459 -19.84 -9.35 13.01
N ARG A 460 -19.85 -8.03 13.21
CA ARG A 460 -18.69 -7.30 13.75
C ARG A 460 -18.34 -7.79 15.16
N CYS A 461 -19.35 -7.93 16.03
CA CYS A 461 -19.17 -8.51 17.37
C CYS A 461 -18.57 -9.92 17.31
N LEU A 462 -19.06 -10.79 16.41
CA LEU A 462 -18.53 -12.15 16.24
C LEU A 462 -17.05 -12.14 15.78
N ARG A 463 -16.67 -11.24 14.86
CA ARG A 463 -15.28 -11.11 14.40
C ARG A 463 -14.33 -10.69 15.53
N VAL A 464 -14.76 -9.74 16.37
CA VAL A 464 -14.00 -9.31 17.55
C VAL A 464 -13.94 -10.44 18.59
N GLY A 465 -15.07 -11.07 18.92
CA GLY A 465 -15.13 -12.20 19.85
C GLY A 465 -14.25 -13.38 19.44
N ARG A 466 -14.23 -13.73 18.16
CA ARG A 466 -13.32 -14.75 17.59
C ARG A 466 -11.85 -14.39 17.80
N THR A 467 -11.52 -13.11 17.71
CA THR A 467 -10.15 -12.62 17.92
C THR A 467 -9.75 -12.67 19.38
N ILE A 468 -10.67 -12.36 20.29
CA ILE A 468 -10.47 -12.53 21.72
C ILE A 468 -10.19 -14.02 22.02
N ALA A 469 -11.03 -14.94 21.52
CA ALA A 469 -10.80 -16.37 21.69
C ALA A 469 -9.46 -16.84 21.10
N ASP A 470 -9.04 -16.31 19.95
CA ASP A 470 -7.75 -16.65 19.33
C ASP A 470 -6.55 -16.21 20.18
N LEU A 471 -6.61 -15.00 20.74
CA LEU A 471 -5.58 -14.46 21.65
C LEU A 471 -5.49 -15.22 22.97
N GLU A 472 -6.60 -15.76 23.45
CA GLU A 472 -6.65 -16.58 24.67
C GLU A 472 -6.42 -18.07 24.39
N GLY A 473 -6.00 -18.47 23.18
CA GLY A 473 -5.67 -19.86 22.87
C GLY A 473 -6.87 -20.81 22.72
N ARG A 474 -8.11 -20.29 22.66
CA ARG A 474 -9.35 -21.09 22.65
C ARG A 474 -9.87 -21.39 21.26
N ASP A 475 -10.41 -22.58 21.03
CA ASP A 475 -10.99 -22.98 19.74
C ASP A 475 -12.49 -22.62 19.63
N GLU A 476 -13.20 -22.53 20.77
CA GLU A 476 -14.60 -22.13 20.84
C GLU A 476 -14.71 -20.69 21.36
N VAL A 477 -15.62 -19.89 20.77
CA VAL A 477 -15.99 -18.57 21.29
C VAL A 477 -17.04 -18.75 22.40
N ASN A 478 -16.80 -18.14 23.56
CA ASN A 478 -17.71 -18.20 24.71
C ASN A 478 -18.47 -16.89 24.94
N GLU A 479 -19.36 -16.89 25.94
CA GLU A 479 -20.14 -15.71 26.32
C GLU A 479 -19.26 -14.52 26.73
N GLY A 480 -18.18 -14.76 27.46
CA GLY A 480 -17.25 -13.71 27.91
C GLY A 480 -16.61 -12.95 26.74
N ASP A 481 -16.19 -13.67 25.70
CA ASP A 481 -15.60 -13.08 24.50
C ASP A 481 -16.58 -12.15 23.78
N LEU A 482 -17.84 -12.57 23.67
CA LEU A 482 -18.89 -11.80 23.03
C LEU A 482 -19.35 -10.64 23.90
N SER A 483 -19.36 -10.80 25.23
CA SER A 483 -19.67 -9.72 26.17
C SER A 483 -18.62 -8.61 26.10
N GLU A 484 -17.33 -8.96 26.05
CA GLU A 484 -16.24 -7.99 25.83
C GLU A 484 -16.37 -7.32 24.46
N ALA A 485 -16.62 -8.08 23.39
CA ALA A 485 -16.82 -7.53 22.05
C ALA A 485 -18.00 -6.54 21.97
N LEU A 486 -19.11 -6.83 22.65
CA LEU A 486 -20.27 -5.93 22.72
C LEU A 486 -19.97 -4.64 23.49
N ALA A 487 -19.11 -4.69 24.51
CA ALA A 487 -18.74 -3.51 25.29
C ALA A 487 -18.10 -2.43 24.41
N TYR A 488 -17.32 -2.83 23.39
CA TYR A 488 -16.69 -1.92 22.43
C TYR A 488 -17.65 -1.25 21.43
N ARG A 489 -18.95 -1.57 21.43
CA ARG A 489 -19.92 -0.95 20.49
C ARG A 489 -21.01 -0.12 21.15
N LYS A 490 -21.16 -0.21 22.47
CA LYS A 490 -22.26 0.42 23.22
C LYS A 490 -22.37 1.95 23.08
N ASP A 491 -21.31 2.64 22.65
CA ASP A 491 -21.28 4.10 22.59
C ASP A 491 -21.93 4.73 21.34
N ILE A 492 -22.30 3.95 20.31
CA ILE A 492 -22.97 4.50 19.11
C ILE A 492 -24.50 4.40 19.19
N ASP A 493 -25.02 3.27 19.66
CA ASP A 493 -26.47 2.98 19.63
C ASP A 493 -27.28 3.82 20.65
N LEU A 494 -26.63 4.65 21.47
CA LEU A 494 -27.29 5.60 22.39
C LEU A 494 -27.54 6.99 21.75
N ALA A 495 -27.12 7.20 20.50
CA ALA A 495 -27.32 8.46 19.77
C ALA A 495 -28.43 8.40 18.69
N THR A 496 -29.13 7.28 18.58
CA THR A 496 -30.42 7.13 17.87
C THR A 496 -31.54 6.89 18.87
#